data_AF-A0A2E6RNE4-F1
#
_entry.id   AF-A0A2E6RNE4-F1
#
_cell.length_a   1.000
_cell.length_b   1.000
_cell.length_c   1.000
_cell.angle_alpha   90.00
_cell.angle_beta   90.00
_cell.angle_gamma   90.00
#
_symmetry.space_group_name_H-M   'P 1'
#
loop_
_entity.id
_entity.type
_entity.pdbx_description
1 polymer ?
#
loop_
_entity_poly.entity_id
_entity_poly.type
_entity_poly.pdbx_seq_one_letter_code
_entity_poly.pdbx_strand_id
1 'polypeptide(L)'
;MMNEPRNTEKLIKEIIAKKVSELDLDNFSKNFPNSLLNKKAKLFLFQLIKSIRSRSALEIGTYLAGTTKIISEALGKDGFILTIEANKNRNEFIKKEISTWEKEFQKNTMPVISTSNDFFNITKFNEKLWFDIIFIDGDHTYTGALTDLINSSRFASPGGIIIVDDAVQPPVFNAVKDFLYLNRDWTEVGRVFEEKNQNYIKPKPSFNSIPFLILKGPDSQNIGQKNYSVFREFKNTLNGLNIKLSKPASKGELHTRFLISHLQGGKDGGMAIIDETTQINNGELEIDVTLKEKFLSDNNDSIKVDIHLFFDCKENQNNKLFLLQPPELIK
;
A
#
# COMPACT_ATOMS: atom_id res chain seq x y z
N MET A 1 -4.90 10.75 21.75
CA MET A 1 -5.12 9.41 22.34
C MET A 1 -4.69 8.37 21.32
N MET A 2 -3.55 7.72 21.54
CA MET A 2 -3.18 6.55 20.74
C MET A 2 -4.15 5.43 21.11
N ASN A 3 -4.97 4.98 20.15
CA ASN A 3 -5.78 3.77 20.33
C ASN A 3 -4.83 2.62 20.67
N GLU A 4 -5.20 1.75 21.62
CA GLU A 4 -4.50 0.48 21.80
C GLU A 4 -4.35 -0.22 20.43
N PRO A 5 -3.20 -0.87 20.17
CA PRO A 5 -3.00 -1.56 18.91
C PRO A 5 -4.12 -2.60 18.75
N ARG A 6 -4.95 -2.39 17.72
CA ARG A 6 -6.04 -3.32 17.41
C ARG A 6 -5.43 -4.68 17.13
N ASN A 7 -5.92 -5.69 17.82
CA ASN A 7 -5.51 -7.07 17.54
C ASN A 7 -6.23 -7.54 16.26
N THR A 8 -5.74 -7.08 15.11
CA THR A 8 -6.27 -7.37 13.78
C THR A 8 -6.32 -8.88 13.49
N GLU A 9 -5.33 -9.65 13.97
CA GLU A 9 -5.31 -11.11 13.85
C GLU A 9 -6.49 -11.74 14.60
N LYS A 10 -6.74 -11.32 15.85
CA LYS A 10 -7.89 -11.78 16.63
C LYS A 10 -9.21 -11.46 15.91
N LEU A 11 -9.34 -10.24 15.39
CA LEU A 11 -10.53 -9.83 14.65
C LEU A 11 -10.76 -10.66 13.38
N ILE A 12 -9.72 -10.89 12.58
CA ILE A 12 -9.81 -11.76 11.38
C ILE A 12 -10.30 -13.15 11.77
N LYS A 13 -9.73 -13.74 12.84
CA LYS A 13 -10.14 -15.05 13.35
C LYS A 13 -11.60 -15.07 13.82
N GLU A 14 -12.06 -14.01 14.48
CA GLU A 14 -13.46 -13.87 14.90
C GLU A 14 -14.41 -13.77 13.72
N ILE A 15 -14.08 -13.01 12.67
CA ILE A 15 -14.86 -12.92 11.43
C ILE A 15 -14.94 -14.29 10.76
N ILE A 16 -13.81 -15.00 10.64
CA ILE A 16 -13.76 -16.34 10.01
C ILE A 16 -14.56 -17.38 10.82
N ALA A 17 -14.50 -17.31 12.15
CA ALA A 17 -15.20 -18.25 13.03
C ALA A 17 -16.72 -18.01 13.09
N LYS A 18 -17.19 -16.83 12.65
CA LYS A 18 -18.61 -16.46 12.69
C LYS A 18 -19.42 -17.36 11.77
N LYS A 19 -20.37 -18.09 12.34
CA LYS A 19 -21.36 -18.86 11.58
C LYS A 19 -22.34 -17.89 10.92
N VAL A 20 -22.53 -18.06 9.61
CA VAL A 20 -23.49 -17.31 8.80
C VAL A 20 -24.29 -18.34 8.00
N SER A 21 -25.61 -18.16 7.92
CA SER A 21 -26.46 -19.09 7.18
C SER A 21 -26.21 -18.98 5.68
N GLU A 22 -26.45 -20.06 4.93
CA GLU A 22 -26.29 -20.03 3.46
C GLU A 22 -27.24 -19.02 2.82
N LEU A 23 -28.44 -18.85 3.37
CA LEU A 23 -29.41 -17.84 2.92
C LEU A 23 -28.89 -16.41 3.09
N ASP A 24 -28.24 -16.11 4.21
CA ASP A 24 -27.65 -14.79 4.44
C ASP A 24 -26.45 -14.53 3.52
N LEU A 25 -25.62 -15.55 3.29
CA LEU A 25 -24.51 -15.50 2.32
C LEU A 25 -25.02 -15.24 0.90
N ASP A 26 -26.11 -15.91 0.50
CA ASP A 26 -26.77 -15.72 -0.79
C ASP A 26 -27.33 -14.32 -0.94
N ASN A 27 -28.07 -13.85 0.06
CA ASN A 27 -28.67 -12.52 0.04
C ASN A 27 -27.60 -11.44 -0.01
N PHE A 28 -26.51 -11.58 0.75
CA PHE A 28 -25.39 -10.65 0.67
C PHE A 28 -24.71 -10.68 -0.71
N SER A 29 -24.41 -11.87 -1.22
CA SER A 29 -23.70 -12.02 -2.51
C SER A 29 -24.49 -11.45 -3.70
N LYS A 30 -25.83 -11.45 -3.65
CA LYS A 30 -26.69 -10.86 -4.69
C LYS A 30 -26.51 -9.36 -4.86
N ASN A 31 -26.03 -8.64 -3.85
CA ASN A 31 -25.75 -7.20 -3.95
C ASN A 31 -24.52 -6.90 -4.81
N PHE A 32 -23.67 -7.89 -5.03
CA PHE A 32 -22.40 -7.78 -5.75
C PHE A 32 -22.29 -8.81 -6.89
N PRO A 33 -23.20 -8.78 -7.88
CA PRO A 33 -23.29 -9.82 -8.91
C PRO A 33 -22.07 -9.85 -9.84
N ASN A 34 -21.37 -8.71 -10.01
CA ASN A 34 -20.20 -8.60 -10.89
C ASN A 34 -18.88 -9.02 -10.22
N SER A 35 -18.89 -9.39 -8.94
CA SER A 35 -17.69 -9.92 -8.26
C SER A 35 -17.60 -11.42 -8.46
N LEU A 36 -16.43 -11.90 -8.92
CA LEU A 36 -16.11 -13.31 -9.11
C LEU A 36 -15.76 -14.05 -7.81
N LEU A 37 -15.56 -13.32 -6.71
CA LEU A 37 -15.30 -13.90 -5.40
C LEU A 37 -16.43 -14.85 -4.99
N ASN A 38 -16.11 -15.90 -4.24
CA ASN A 38 -17.15 -16.74 -3.65
C ASN A 38 -17.90 -15.99 -2.53
N LYS A 39 -19.11 -16.45 -2.18
CA LYS A 39 -20.00 -15.76 -1.22
C LYS A 39 -19.34 -15.46 0.13
N LYS A 40 -18.55 -16.41 0.65
CA LYS A 40 -17.83 -16.25 1.93
C LYS A 40 -16.71 -15.22 1.83
N ALA A 41 -15.97 -15.22 0.72
CA ALA A 41 -14.92 -14.26 0.44
C ALA A 41 -15.47 -12.83 0.33
N LYS A 42 -16.60 -12.64 -0.37
CA LYS A 42 -17.30 -11.34 -0.44
C LYS A 42 -17.66 -10.82 0.96
N LEU A 43 -18.32 -11.65 1.76
CA LEU A 43 -18.76 -11.26 3.10
C LEU A 43 -17.58 -11.00 4.04
N PHE A 44 -16.56 -11.84 3.99
CA PHE A 44 -15.33 -11.67 4.77
C PHE A 44 -14.67 -10.33 4.48
N LEU A 45 -14.45 -10.01 3.19
CA LEU A 45 -13.81 -8.77 2.76
C LEU A 45 -14.59 -7.55 3.28
N PHE A 46 -15.91 -7.54 3.08
CA PHE A 46 -16.78 -6.47 3.55
C PHE A 46 -16.72 -6.30 5.08
N GLN A 47 -16.83 -7.41 5.83
CA GLN A 47 -16.80 -7.39 7.29
C GLN A 47 -15.45 -6.96 7.83
N LEU A 48 -14.34 -7.39 7.22
CA LEU A 48 -12.99 -7.02 7.62
C LEU A 48 -12.81 -5.50 7.50
N ILE A 49 -13.06 -4.94 6.31
CA ILE A 49 -12.90 -3.51 6.02
C ILE A 49 -13.76 -2.66 6.98
N LYS A 50 -15.02 -3.03 7.20
CA LYS A 50 -15.92 -2.35 8.16
C LYS A 50 -15.39 -2.44 9.59
N SER A 51 -14.93 -3.62 10.01
CA SER A 51 -14.54 -3.88 11.40
C SER A 51 -13.23 -3.18 11.77
N ILE A 52 -12.28 -3.08 10.82
CA ILE A 52 -11.06 -2.28 11.00
C ILE A 52 -11.27 -0.81 10.63
N ARG A 53 -12.49 -0.38 10.29
CA ARG A 53 -12.81 1.02 9.98
C ARG A 53 -11.81 1.63 8.99
N SER A 54 -11.44 0.87 7.97
CA SER A 54 -10.52 1.34 6.93
C SER A 54 -11.07 2.58 6.26
N ARG A 55 -10.19 3.52 5.91
CA ARG A 55 -10.55 4.73 5.17
C ARG A 55 -9.97 4.74 3.77
N SER A 56 -8.94 3.95 3.50
CA SER A 56 -8.31 3.89 2.19
C SER A 56 -8.04 2.45 1.76
N ALA A 57 -8.29 2.16 0.48
CA ALA A 57 -7.93 0.90 -0.13
C ALA A 57 -7.24 1.08 -1.49
N LEU A 58 -6.36 0.14 -1.80
CA LEU A 58 -5.78 -0.08 -3.13
C LEU A 58 -6.25 -1.43 -3.64
N GLU A 59 -6.66 -1.52 -4.89
CA GLU A 59 -6.97 -2.76 -5.59
C GLU A 59 -6.13 -2.87 -6.86
N ILE A 60 -5.48 -4.01 -7.05
CA ILE A 60 -4.80 -4.38 -8.30
C ILE A 60 -5.62 -5.50 -8.94
N GLY A 61 -6.19 -5.23 -10.12
CA GLY A 61 -7.13 -6.12 -10.80
C GLY A 61 -8.58 -5.68 -10.61
N THR A 62 -9.04 -4.67 -11.37
CA THR A 62 -10.44 -4.18 -11.27
C THR A 62 -11.46 -5.11 -11.93
N TYR A 63 -11.11 -5.74 -13.05
CA TYR A 63 -12.02 -6.48 -13.92
C TYR A 63 -13.28 -5.70 -14.31
N LEU A 64 -14.46 -6.11 -13.82
CA LEU A 64 -15.76 -5.45 -14.02
C LEU A 64 -16.21 -4.70 -12.77
N ALA A 65 -15.26 -4.26 -11.93
CA ALA A 65 -15.48 -3.49 -10.71
C ALA A 65 -16.34 -4.16 -9.63
N GLY A 66 -16.53 -5.48 -9.69
CA GLY A 66 -17.35 -6.20 -8.72
C GLY A 66 -16.75 -6.22 -7.31
N THR A 67 -15.47 -6.56 -7.19
CA THR A 67 -14.74 -6.53 -5.91
C THR A 67 -14.50 -5.09 -5.46
N THR A 68 -14.18 -4.20 -6.40
CA THR A 68 -14.14 -2.74 -6.18
C THR A 68 -15.39 -2.22 -5.47
N LYS A 69 -16.59 -2.65 -5.90
CA LYS A 69 -17.86 -2.25 -5.29
C LYS A 69 -17.96 -2.71 -3.83
N ILE A 70 -17.58 -3.97 -3.55
CA ILE A 70 -17.56 -4.51 -2.19
C ILE A 70 -16.67 -3.65 -1.29
N ILE A 71 -15.46 -3.34 -1.75
CA ILE A 71 -14.50 -2.54 -1.00
C ILE A 71 -15.03 -1.10 -0.82
N SER A 72 -15.52 -0.46 -1.89
CA SER A 72 -16.07 0.91 -1.87
C SER A 72 -17.21 1.06 -0.86
N GLU A 73 -18.21 0.15 -0.87
CA GLU A 73 -19.33 0.19 0.07
C GLU A 73 -18.90 -0.14 1.50
N ALA A 74 -17.92 -1.05 1.66
CA ALA A 74 -17.38 -1.40 2.96
C ALA A 74 -16.60 -0.24 3.61
N LEU A 75 -15.81 0.50 2.83
CA LEU A 75 -15.15 1.73 3.29
C LEU A 75 -16.17 2.81 3.68
N GLY A 76 -17.31 2.86 2.97
CA GLY A 76 -18.34 3.86 3.18
C GLY A 76 -18.04 5.19 2.48
N LYS A 77 -18.95 6.15 2.64
CA LYS A 77 -18.94 7.43 1.90
C LYS A 77 -17.71 8.32 2.12
N ASP A 78 -17.09 8.22 3.29
CA ASP A 78 -15.90 9.00 3.67
C ASP A 78 -14.59 8.25 3.38
N GLY A 79 -14.70 7.05 2.80
CA GLY A 79 -13.56 6.26 2.38
C GLY A 79 -13.03 6.64 1.01
N PHE A 80 -11.99 5.94 0.58
CA PHE A 80 -11.39 6.09 -0.74
C PHE A 80 -10.83 4.76 -1.24
N ILE A 81 -11.17 4.35 -2.45
CA ILE A 81 -10.52 3.23 -3.13
C ILE A 81 -9.89 3.69 -4.44
N LEU A 82 -8.63 3.32 -4.64
CA LEU A 82 -7.99 3.33 -5.95
C LEU A 82 -7.94 1.91 -6.49
N THR A 83 -8.38 1.72 -7.74
CA THR A 83 -8.34 0.40 -8.39
C THR A 83 -7.61 0.48 -9.73
N ILE A 84 -6.77 -0.51 -10.02
CA ILE A 84 -5.89 -0.54 -11.19
C ILE A 84 -6.30 -1.67 -12.14
N GLU A 85 -6.53 -1.33 -13.41
CA GLU A 85 -6.83 -2.28 -14.49
C GLU A 85 -5.85 -2.14 -15.64
N ALA A 86 -5.12 -3.22 -15.94
CA ALA A 86 -4.16 -3.27 -17.03
C ALA A 86 -4.82 -3.38 -18.41
N ASN A 87 -5.99 -4.03 -18.49
CA ASN A 87 -6.71 -4.23 -19.73
C ASN A 87 -7.52 -3.00 -20.13
N LYS A 88 -6.94 -2.21 -21.04
CA LYS A 88 -7.55 -0.98 -21.57
C LYS A 88 -8.95 -1.18 -22.16
N ASN A 89 -9.27 -2.37 -22.68
CA ASN A 89 -10.58 -2.65 -23.26
C ASN A 89 -11.69 -2.72 -22.21
N ARG A 90 -11.36 -2.81 -20.92
CA ARG A 90 -12.33 -2.85 -19.82
C ARG A 90 -12.75 -1.47 -19.33
N ASN A 91 -12.06 -0.40 -19.76
CA ASN A 91 -12.29 0.97 -19.27
C ASN A 91 -13.77 1.38 -19.33
N GLU A 92 -14.41 1.22 -20.48
CA GLU A 92 -15.80 1.61 -20.66
C GLU A 92 -16.77 0.73 -19.87
N PHE A 93 -16.46 -0.56 -19.66
CA PHE A 93 -17.25 -1.45 -18.82
C PHE A 93 -17.16 -1.07 -17.34
N ILE A 94 -15.95 -0.76 -16.85
CA ILE A 94 -15.71 -0.30 -15.48
C ILE A 94 -16.45 1.01 -15.23
N LYS A 95 -16.30 2.01 -16.12
CA LYS A 95 -17.02 3.28 -16.02
C LYS A 95 -18.52 3.09 -16.02
N LYS A 96 -19.03 2.24 -16.93
CA LYS A 96 -20.46 1.93 -17.01
C LYS A 96 -20.95 1.31 -15.72
N GLU A 97 -20.25 0.31 -15.18
CA GLU A 97 -20.59 -0.32 -13.92
C GLU A 97 -20.64 0.70 -12.77
N ILE A 98 -19.55 1.44 -12.55
CA ILE A 98 -19.46 2.45 -11.49
C ILE A 98 -20.59 3.49 -11.62
N SER A 99 -20.95 3.90 -12.84
CA SER A 99 -22.02 4.87 -13.07
C SER A 99 -23.40 4.44 -12.54
N THR A 100 -23.61 3.13 -12.34
CA THR A 100 -24.85 2.56 -11.79
C THR A 100 -24.92 2.58 -10.26
N TRP A 101 -23.79 2.81 -9.57
CA TRP A 101 -23.74 2.78 -8.12
C TRP A 101 -24.33 4.05 -7.50
N GLU A 102 -24.54 4.07 -6.20
CA GLU A 102 -24.93 5.30 -5.51
C GLU A 102 -23.85 6.39 -5.66
N LYS A 103 -24.27 7.66 -5.70
CA LYS A 103 -23.38 8.78 -6.04
C LYS A 103 -22.20 8.93 -5.09
N GLU A 104 -22.33 8.54 -3.82
CA GLU A 104 -21.23 8.56 -2.86
C GLU A 104 -20.15 7.51 -3.18
N PHE A 105 -20.54 6.31 -3.60
CA PHE A 105 -19.61 5.25 -4.01
C PHE A 105 -18.98 5.50 -5.37
N GLN A 106 -19.62 6.29 -6.24
CA GLN A 106 -18.97 6.81 -7.44
C GLN A 106 -17.83 7.77 -7.08
N LYS A 107 -18.04 8.65 -6.09
CA LYS A 107 -17.09 9.68 -5.68
C LYS A 107 -15.90 9.14 -4.90
N ASN A 108 -16.10 8.07 -4.12
CA ASN A 108 -15.03 7.46 -3.34
C ASN A 108 -14.16 6.48 -4.15
N THR A 109 -14.47 6.23 -5.42
CA THR A 109 -13.80 5.24 -6.27
C THR A 109 -13.02 5.90 -7.39
N MET A 110 -11.73 5.60 -7.48
CA MET A 110 -10.82 6.09 -8.52
C MET A 110 -10.29 4.92 -9.36
N PRO A 111 -10.89 4.61 -10.51
CA PRO A 111 -10.35 3.63 -11.44
C PRO A 111 -9.19 4.21 -12.25
N VAL A 112 -8.11 3.45 -12.37
CA VAL A 112 -6.91 3.79 -13.15
C VAL A 112 -6.64 2.70 -14.18
N ILE A 113 -6.61 3.08 -15.46
CA ILE A 113 -6.29 2.16 -16.55
C ILE A 113 -4.80 2.21 -16.85
N SER A 114 -4.05 1.31 -16.24
CA SER A 114 -2.59 1.17 -16.38
C SER A 114 -2.15 -0.20 -15.89
N THR A 115 -0.95 -0.65 -16.26
CA THR A 115 -0.34 -1.77 -15.51
C THR A 115 0.01 -1.30 -14.10
N SER A 116 0.05 -2.20 -13.12
CA SER A 116 0.52 -1.87 -11.76
C SER A 116 1.97 -1.38 -11.78
N ASN A 117 2.84 -1.99 -12.59
CA ASN A 117 4.21 -1.54 -12.80
C ASN A 117 4.28 -0.10 -13.30
N ASP A 118 3.53 0.23 -14.34
CA ASP A 118 3.49 1.60 -14.87
C ASP A 118 2.91 2.57 -13.84
N PHE A 119 1.86 2.16 -13.12
CA PHE A 119 1.32 2.94 -12.02
C PHE A 119 2.44 3.27 -11.01
N PHE A 120 3.08 2.28 -10.41
CA PHE A 120 4.10 2.53 -9.39
C PHE A 120 5.36 3.26 -9.90
N ASN A 121 5.68 3.16 -11.20
CA ASN A 121 6.87 3.79 -11.81
C ASN A 121 6.65 5.21 -12.35
N ILE A 122 5.40 5.65 -12.52
CA ILE A 122 5.04 6.90 -13.21
C ILE A 122 4.23 7.83 -12.30
N THR A 123 3.84 7.40 -11.11
CA THR A 123 2.72 8.07 -10.45
C THR A 123 3.01 9.45 -9.88
N LYS A 124 2.41 10.42 -10.59
CA LYS A 124 1.76 11.67 -10.17
C LYS A 124 0.69 11.51 -9.07
N PHE A 125 0.59 10.35 -8.43
CA PHE A 125 -0.48 10.04 -7.48
C PHE A 125 -0.14 10.59 -6.09
N ASN A 126 -1.19 10.99 -5.38
CA ASN A 126 -1.16 11.81 -4.18
C ASN A 126 -0.06 11.37 -3.19
N GLU A 127 0.91 12.24 -2.97
CA GLU A 127 2.16 12.00 -2.21
C GLU A 127 1.93 11.64 -0.73
N LYS A 128 0.67 11.64 -0.30
CA LYS A 128 0.19 11.60 1.08
C LYS A 128 -0.58 10.35 1.47
N LEU A 129 -0.87 9.45 0.52
CA LEU A 129 -1.78 8.33 0.76
C LEU A 129 -1.04 7.05 1.15
N TRP A 130 -1.36 6.59 2.35
CA TRP A 130 -1.24 5.19 2.71
C TRP A 130 -2.60 4.48 2.61
N PHE A 131 -2.57 3.18 2.36
CA PHE A 131 -3.73 2.31 2.25
C PHE A 131 -3.84 1.41 3.48
N ASP A 132 -5.02 1.40 4.09
CA ASP A 132 -5.34 0.47 5.19
C ASP A 132 -5.55 -0.95 4.67
N ILE A 133 -6.05 -1.08 3.45
CA ILE A 133 -6.31 -2.33 2.75
C ILE A 133 -5.69 -2.29 1.37
N ILE A 134 -5.01 -3.36 1.00
CA ILE A 134 -4.48 -3.57 -0.34
C ILE A 134 -5.00 -4.93 -0.80
N PHE A 135 -5.75 -4.97 -1.90
CA PHE A 135 -6.27 -6.19 -2.50
C PHE A 135 -5.52 -6.48 -3.80
N ILE A 136 -4.90 -7.65 -3.93
CA ILE A 136 -4.10 -8.06 -5.09
C ILE A 136 -4.76 -9.26 -5.77
N ASP A 137 -5.27 -9.03 -6.98
CA ASP A 137 -5.87 -10.02 -7.88
C ASP A 137 -5.58 -9.66 -9.36
N GLY A 138 -4.32 -9.30 -9.62
CA GLY A 138 -3.83 -8.83 -10.91
C GLY A 138 -3.20 -9.96 -11.74
N ASP A 139 -1.89 -9.85 -11.97
CA ASP A 139 -1.12 -10.86 -12.67
C ASP A 139 -0.78 -12.04 -11.75
N HIS A 140 -1.27 -13.23 -12.07
CA HIS A 140 -1.02 -14.45 -11.31
C HIS A 140 0.31 -15.13 -11.66
N THR A 141 1.16 -14.54 -12.50
CA THR A 141 2.56 -14.99 -12.60
C THR A 141 3.32 -14.68 -11.32
N TYR A 142 4.34 -15.49 -11.01
CA TYR A 142 5.18 -15.28 -9.83
C TYR A 142 5.79 -13.87 -9.81
N THR A 143 6.32 -13.42 -10.95
CA THR A 143 6.96 -12.11 -11.08
C THR A 143 5.94 -10.97 -10.92
N GLY A 144 4.76 -11.09 -11.52
CA GLY A 144 3.68 -10.12 -11.38
C GLY A 144 3.25 -9.98 -9.91
N ALA A 145 2.84 -11.08 -9.29
CA ALA A 145 2.39 -11.10 -7.90
C ALA A 145 3.47 -10.60 -6.92
N LEU A 146 4.74 -11.00 -7.08
CA LEU A 146 5.83 -10.53 -6.21
C LEU A 146 6.08 -9.03 -6.37
N THR A 147 6.03 -8.53 -7.61
CA THR A 147 6.23 -7.10 -7.88
C THR A 147 5.09 -6.27 -7.32
N ASP A 148 3.85 -6.72 -7.45
CA ASP A 148 2.67 -6.09 -6.86
C ASP A 148 2.77 -6.04 -5.33
N LEU A 149 3.21 -7.13 -4.69
CA LEU A 149 3.45 -7.19 -3.23
C LEU A 149 4.51 -6.18 -2.79
N ILE A 150 5.69 -6.20 -3.42
CA ILE A 150 6.80 -5.31 -3.09
C ILE A 150 6.38 -3.85 -3.25
N ASN A 151 5.79 -3.49 -4.38
CA ASN A 151 5.44 -2.11 -4.66
C ASN A 151 4.29 -1.62 -3.78
N SER A 152 3.23 -2.42 -3.61
CA SER A 152 2.07 -2.01 -2.82
C SER A 152 2.39 -1.88 -1.34
N SER A 153 3.25 -2.76 -0.79
CA SER A 153 3.63 -2.73 0.63
C SER A 153 4.22 -1.40 1.10
N ARG A 154 4.88 -0.66 0.19
CA ARG A 154 5.46 0.68 0.46
C ARG A 154 4.39 1.74 0.71
N PHE A 155 3.17 1.49 0.25
CA PHE A 155 2.01 2.37 0.42
C PHE A 155 1.07 1.87 1.52
N ALA A 156 1.42 0.82 2.27
CA ALA A 156 0.59 0.34 3.37
C ALA A 156 0.68 1.26 4.58
N SER A 157 -0.46 1.55 5.20
CA SER A 157 -0.50 2.28 6.47
C SER A 157 0.10 1.42 7.59
N PRO A 158 0.49 2.02 8.74
CA PRO A 158 0.79 1.27 9.94
C PRO A 158 -0.33 0.27 10.29
N GLY A 159 0.01 -1.02 10.35
CA GLY A 159 -0.94 -2.12 10.57
C GLY A 159 -1.84 -2.44 9.38
N GLY A 160 -1.55 -1.87 8.20
CA GLY A 160 -2.28 -2.13 6.96
C GLY A 160 -2.26 -3.61 6.58
N ILE A 161 -3.29 -4.03 5.84
CA ILE A 161 -3.51 -5.43 5.48
C ILE A 161 -3.40 -5.59 3.98
N ILE A 162 -2.59 -6.55 3.52
CA ILE A 162 -2.62 -7.03 2.14
C ILE A 162 -3.44 -8.32 2.09
N ILE A 163 -4.37 -8.39 1.15
CA ILE A 163 -5.18 -9.57 0.84
C ILE A 163 -4.82 -9.97 -0.59
N VAL A 164 -4.32 -11.18 -0.77
CA VAL A 164 -3.94 -11.73 -2.08
C VAL A 164 -4.93 -12.83 -2.44
N ASP A 165 -5.59 -12.71 -3.59
CA ASP A 165 -6.50 -13.75 -4.08
C ASP A 165 -5.75 -14.95 -4.66
N ASP A 166 -6.47 -16.04 -4.92
CA ASP A 166 -5.95 -17.22 -5.60
C ASP A 166 -4.75 -17.89 -4.91
N ALA A 167 -4.79 -17.95 -3.58
CA ALA A 167 -3.74 -18.54 -2.73
C ALA A 167 -3.34 -19.98 -3.08
N VAL A 168 -4.19 -20.72 -3.79
CA VAL A 168 -3.93 -22.10 -4.21
C VAL A 168 -3.11 -22.18 -5.49
N GLN A 169 -2.91 -21.07 -6.20
CA GLN A 169 -2.04 -20.99 -7.37
C GLN A 169 -0.56 -20.96 -6.94
N PRO A 170 0.27 -21.93 -7.34
CA PRO A 170 1.66 -22.01 -6.90
C PRO A 170 2.50 -20.73 -7.14
N PRO A 171 2.40 -20.02 -8.29
CA PRO A 171 3.19 -18.81 -8.50
C PRO A 171 2.84 -17.69 -7.51
N VAL A 172 1.55 -17.45 -7.27
CA VAL A 172 1.06 -16.46 -6.31
C VAL A 172 1.49 -16.84 -4.88
N PHE A 173 1.28 -18.10 -4.50
CA PHE A 173 1.67 -18.61 -3.18
C PHE A 173 3.17 -18.45 -2.90
N ASN A 174 4.01 -18.79 -3.88
CA ASN A 174 5.46 -18.65 -3.76
C ASN A 174 5.90 -17.19 -3.75
N ALA A 175 5.24 -16.30 -4.49
CA ALA A 175 5.50 -14.87 -4.43
C ALA A 175 5.24 -14.30 -3.02
N VAL A 176 4.15 -14.71 -2.36
CA VAL A 176 3.88 -14.33 -0.97
C VAL A 176 4.95 -14.87 -0.02
N LYS A 177 5.35 -16.13 -0.18
CA LYS A 177 6.42 -16.74 0.63
C LYS A 177 7.72 -15.93 0.57
N ASP A 178 8.16 -15.61 -0.64
CA ASP A 178 9.42 -14.91 -0.86
C ASP A 178 9.32 -13.44 -0.47
N PHE A 179 8.16 -12.80 -0.66
CA PHE A 179 7.88 -11.48 -0.12
C PHE A 179 8.07 -11.43 1.41
N LEU A 180 7.52 -12.39 2.16
CA LEU A 180 7.64 -12.46 3.62
C LEU A 180 9.08 -12.73 4.07
N TYR A 181 9.83 -13.55 3.31
CA TYR A 181 11.25 -13.78 3.57
C TYR A 181 12.09 -12.50 3.44
N LEU A 182 11.79 -11.68 2.42
CA LEU A 182 12.47 -10.40 2.16
C LEU A 182 11.99 -9.27 3.10
N ASN A 183 10.75 -9.32 3.57
CA ASN A 183 10.09 -8.29 4.36
C ASN A 183 9.63 -8.85 5.72
N ARG A 184 10.61 -9.08 6.61
CA ARG A 184 10.40 -9.73 7.93
C ARG A 184 9.51 -8.97 8.91
N ASP A 185 9.19 -7.72 8.61
CA ASP A 185 8.24 -6.88 9.34
C ASP A 185 6.79 -7.11 8.92
N TRP A 186 6.56 -7.89 7.86
CA TRP A 186 5.27 -8.41 7.46
C TRP A 186 5.05 -9.81 8.02
N THR A 187 3.78 -10.11 8.33
CA THR A 187 3.38 -11.40 8.90
C THR A 187 2.17 -11.96 8.17
N GLU A 188 2.14 -13.26 7.92
CA GLU A 188 0.97 -13.94 7.39
C GLU A 188 0.09 -14.44 8.54
N VAL A 189 -1.20 -14.10 8.49
CA VAL A 189 -2.12 -14.21 9.64
C VAL A 189 -2.53 -15.66 9.95
N GLY A 190 -2.56 -16.52 8.94
CA GLY A 190 -2.93 -17.94 9.03
C GLY A 190 -1.80 -18.88 9.45
N ARG A 191 -0.57 -18.37 9.64
CA ARG A 191 0.64 -19.14 9.99
C ARG A 191 0.99 -20.23 8.98
N VAL A 192 0.71 -19.98 7.71
CA VAL A 192 1.00 -20.84 6.58
C VAL A 192 2.51 -21.00 6.38
N PHE A 193 3.29 -19.93 6.61
CA PHE A 193 4.72 -19.85 6.31
C PHE A 193 5.65 -19.83 7.54
N GLU A 194 5.23 -20.34 8.70
CA GLU A 194 6.08 -20.33 9.91
C GLU A 194 7.46 -21.00 9.67
N GLU A 195 8.52 -20.33 10.16
CA GLU A 195 9.95 -20.52 9.84
C GLU A 195 10.50 -21.95 10.02
N LYS A 196 9.77 -22.85 10.68
CA LYS A 196 10.23 -24.22 10.96
C LYS A 196 10.08 -25.19 9.78
N ASN A 197 9.50 -24.76 8.66
CA ASN A 197 9.31 -25.62 7.49
C ASN A 197 10.19 -25.17 6.30
N GLN A 198 11.42 -25.67 6.25
CA GLN A 198 12.22 -25.67 5.01
C GLN A 198 11.68 -26.65 3.95
N ASN A 199 10.64 -27.42 4.29
CA ASN A 199 10.00 -28.39 3.41
C ASN A 199 9.05 -27.72 2.41
N TYR A 200 8.75 -28.44 1.32
CA TYR A 200 7.68 -28.07 0.39
C TYR A 200 6.36 -27.86 1.14
N ILE A 201 5.72 -26.72 0.91
CA ILE A 201 4.39 -26.40 1.43
C ILE A 201 3.43 -26.45 0.24
N LYS A 202 2.42 -27.33 0.32
CA LYS A 202 1.35 -27.33 -0.67
C LYS A 202 0.58 -26.00 -0.60
N PRO A 203 0.39 -25.29 -1.73
CA PRO A 203 -0.36 -24.03 -1.76
C PRO A 203 -1.72 -24.14 -1.08
N LYS A 204 -2.01 -23.18 -0.20
CA LYS A 204 -3.24 -23.11 0.60
C LYS A 204 -3.50 -21.67 1.05
N PRO A 205 -4.77 -21.29 1.27
CA PRO A 205 -5.11 -19.99 1.84
C PRO A 205 -4.72 -19.89 3.33
N SER A 206 -4.74 -18.66 3.87
CA SER A 206 -4.61 -18.41 5.30
C SER A 206 -5.67 -19.15 6.12
N PHE A 207 -6.89 -19.25 5.56
CA PHE A 207 -8.02 -19.94 6.17
C PHE A 207 -8.80 -20.70 5.11
N ASN A 208 -9.07 -22.00 5.33
CA ASN A 208 -9.68 -22.89 4.33
C ASN A 208 -11.07 -22.45 3.82
N SER A 209 -11.76 -21.54 4.51
CA SER A 209 -13.09 -21.06 4.13
C SER A 209 -13.09 -19.95 3.08
N ILE A 210 -11.92 -19.39 2.76
CA ILE A 210 -11.74 -18.28 1.82
C ILE A 210 -10.48 -18.52 0.96
N PRO A 211 -10.39 -17.95 -0.25
CA PRO A 211 -9.28 -18.22 -1.16
C PRO A 211 -8.03 -17.35 -0.91
N PHE A 212 -8.01 -16.57 0.16
CA PHE A 212 -7.02 -15.50 0.35
C PHE A 212 -5.78 -15.93 1.14
N LEU A 213 -4.64 -15.34 0.79
CA LEU A 213 -3.53 -15.11 1.73
C LEU A 213 -3.67 -13.71 2.33
N ILE A 214 -3.57 -13.61 3.65
CA ILE A 214 -3.78 -12.36 4.39
C ILE A 214 -2.51 -12.01 5.14
N LEU A 215 -1.95 -10.84 4.81
CA LEU A 215 -0.71 -10.33 5.38
C LEU A 215 -0.99 -9.08 6.19
N LYS A 216 -0.40 -9.00 7.39
CA LYS A 216 -0.42 -7.82 8.24
C LYS A 216 0.95 -7.13 8.16
N GLY A 217 0.94 -5.84 7.83
CA GLY A 217 2.12 -4.99 7.83
C GLY A 217 2.55 -4.58 9.25
N PRO A 218 3.69 -3.88 9.37
CA PRO A 218 4.21 -3.42 10.64
C PRO A 218 3.28 -2.39 11.30
N ASP A 219 3.19 -2.41 12.64
CA ASP A 219 2.37 -1.47 13.43
C ASP A 219 2.85 -0.01 13.36
N SER A 220 3.98 0.25 12.70
CA SER A 220 4.52 1.58 12.47
C SER A 220 5.42 1.62 11.24
N GLN A 221 5.30 2.70 10.46
CA GLN A 221 6.28 3.06 9.43
C GLN A 221 7.41 3.86 10.06
N ASN A 222 8.67 3.56 9.69
CA ASN A 222 9.82 4.19 10.31
C ASN A 222 11.03 4.29 9.38
N ILE A 223 11.84 5.31 9.60
CA ILE A 223 13.18 5.47 9.04
C ILE A 223 14.17 5.07 10.13
N GLY A 224 15.10 4.17 9.84
CA GLY A 224 16.12 3.75 10.80
C GLY A 224 17.37 3.29 10.06
N GLN A 225 17.99 2.20 10.55
CA GLN A 225 19.18 1.62 9.93
C GLN A 225 18.90 0.80 8.65
N LYS A 226 17.63 0.50 8.36
CA LYS A 226 17.22 -0.02 7.03
C LYS A 226 16.84 1.18 6.19
N ASN A 227 17.38 1.28 4.98
CA ASN A 227 17.05 2.34 4.03
C ASN A 227 15.53 2.41 3.81
N TYR A 228 14.98 3.61 3.96
CA TYR A 228 13.61 3.93 3.58
C TYR A 228 13.63 4.68 2.25
N SER A 229 12.99 4.13 1.22
CA SER A 229 13.07 4.64 -0.15
C SER A 229 11.73 5.15 -0.65
N VAL A 230 11.72 6.38 -1.16
CA VAL A 230 10.53 7.08 -1.64
C VAL A 230 10.74 7.51 -3.08
N PHE A 231 9.87 7.06 -3.99
CA PHE A 231 9.84 7.54 -5.36
C PHE A 231 8.74 8.60 -5.51
N ARG A 232 9.02 9.71 -6.20
CA ARG A 232 8.08 10.81 -6.45
C ARG A 232 8.29 11.45 -7.82
N GLU A 233 7.25 12.15 -8.27
CA GLU A 233 7.33 13.09 -9.39
C GLU A 233 6.97 14.51 -8.92
N PHE A 234 7.69 15.52 -9.41
CA PHE A 234 7.38 16.92 -9.12
C PHE A 234 7.35 17.79 -10.37
N LYS A 235 6.67 18.92 -10.27
CA LYS A 235 6.65 19.99 -11.27
C LYS A 235 7.02 21.31 -10.62
N ASN A 236 7.52 22.24 -11.43
CA ASN A 236 7.98 23.58 -11.07
C ASN A 236 9.27 23.57 -10.26
N THR A 237 9.20 23.23 -8.96
CA THR A 237 10.34 23.32 -8.05
C THR A 237 10.35 22.16 -7.07
N LEU A 238 11.55 21.71 -6.72
CA LEU A 238 11.84 20.86 -5.56
C LEU A 238 12.81 21.62 -4.66
N ASN A 239 12.35 21.94 -3.45
CA ASN A 239 13.10 22.62 -2.41
C ASN A 239 13.64 21.65 -1.34
N GLY A 240 13.06 20.44 -1.22
CA GLY A 240 13.41 19.54 -0.14
C GLY A 240 12.38 18.46 0.17
N LEU A 241 12.45 17.93 1.39
CA LEU A 241 11.57 16.89 1.91
C LEU A 241 11.13 17.23 3.34
N ASN A 242 9.83 17.18 3.60
CA ASN A 242 9.24 17.30 4.93
C ASN A 242 8.89 15.92 5.48
N ILE A 243 9.24 15.69 6.74
CA ILE A 243 9.02 14.44 7.45
C ILE A 243 8.31 14.74 8.77
N LYS A 244 7.09 14.22 8.93
CA LYS A 244 6.31 14.34 10.16
C LYS A 244 6.35 13.05 10.95
N LEU A 245 6.56 13.17 12.26
CA LEU A 245 6.75 12.04 13.16
C LEU A 245 5.52 11.83 14.06
N SER A 246 5.20 10.56 14.31
CA SER A 246 4.11 10.15 15.19
C SER A 246 4.50 10.19 16.67
N LYS A 247 5.79 10.26 16.97
CA LYS A 247 6.34 10.45 18.30
C LYS A 247 7.67 11.24 18.23
N PRO A 248 8.09 11.88 19.33
CA PRO A 248 9.30 12.69 19.33
C PRO A 248 10.55 11.89 18.93
N ALA A 249 11.41 12.50 18.11
CA ALA A 249 12.67 11.93 17.68
C ALA A 249 13.70 11.85 18.81
N SER A 250 14.53 10.79 18.78
CA SER A 250 15.80 10.77 19.50
C SER A 250 16.82 11.64 18.76
N LYS A 251 17.85 12.12 19.47
CA LYS A 251 18.96 12.84 18.85
C LYS A 251 19.71 11.95 17.85
N GLY A 252 20.05 12.47 16.68
CA GLY A 252 20.77 11.71 15.66
C GLY A 252 21.02 12.49 14.38
N GLU A 253 21.43 11.78 13.34
CA GLU A 253 21.68 12.31 12.01
C GLU A 253 20.78 11.61 10.99
N LEU A 254 20.02 12.40 10.24
CA LEU A 254 19.25 11.92 9.10
C LEU A 254 20.06 12.15 7.83
N HIS A 255 20.50 11.07 7.20
CA HIS A 255 21.13 11.09 5.89
C HIS A 255 20.05 10.93 4.82
N THR A 256 20.02 11.87 3.88
CA THR A 256 19.05 11.88 2.78
C THR A 256 19.79 11.96 1.45
N ARG A 257 19.54 10.99 0.57
CA ARG A 257 20.05 11.00 -0.81
C ARG A 257 18.91 11.21 -1.78
N PHE A 258 19.00 12.23 -2.62
CA PHE A 258 18.11 12.48 -3.74
C PHE A 258 18.79 12.04 -5.04
N LEU A 259 18.14 11.18 -5.81
CA LEU A 259 18.48 10.84 -7.18
C LEU A 259 17.42 11.46 -8.10
N ILE A 260 17.78 12.56 -8.75
CA ILE A 260 16.87 13.36 -9.58
C ILE A 260 17.12 13.05 -11.04
N SER A 261 16.15 12.43 -11.70
CA SER A 261 16.21 12.13 -13.14
C SER A 261 15.48 13.21 -13.93
N HIS A 262 16.24 14.03 -14.64
CA HIS A 262 15.73 15.12 -15.49
C HIS A 262 15.92 14.82 -16.98
N LEU A 263 16.00 13.53 -17.33
CA LEU A 263 16.06 13.02 -18.71
C LEU A 263 14.83 13.40 -19.54
N GLN A 264 13.69 13.61 -18.90
CA GLN A 264 12.48 14.19 -19.47
C GLN A 264 12.13 15.43 -18.63
N GLY A 265 12.49 16.64 -19.10
CA GLY A 265 12.03 17.89 -18.49
C GLY A 265 13.01 18.68 -17.62
N GLY A 266 14.33 18.47 -17.69
CA GLY A 266 15.30 19.45 -17.17
C GLY A 266 16.18 20.04 -18.26
N LYS A 267 16.67 21.25 -17.98
CA LYS A 267 17.37 22.12 -18.94
C LYS A 267 18.57 21.48 -19.64
N ASP A 268 19.28 20.58 -18.96
CA ASP A 268 20.56 20.04 -19.43
C ASP A 268 20.53 18.54 -19.79
N GLY A 269 19.42 17.84 -19.48
CA GLY A 269 19.29 16.37 -19.65
C GLY A 269 20.29 15.55 -18.83
N GLY A 270 19.83 14.71 -17.90
CA GLY A 270 20.75 13.92 -17.07
C GLY A 270 20.18 13.38 -15.76
N MET A 271 21.10 13.01 -14.86
CA MET A 271 20.80 12.59 -13.48
C MET A 271 21.66 13.40 -12.51
N ALA A 272 21.06 13.87 -11.42
CA ALA A 272 21.78 14.49 -10.31
C ALA A 272 21.65 13.61 -9.05
N ILE A 273 22.76 13.48 -8.30
CA ILE A 273 22.77 12.85 -6.98
C ILE A 273 23.13 13.93 -5.97
N ILE A 274 22.31 14.07 -4.94
CA ILE A 274 22.49 15.06 -3.88
C ILE A 274 22.40 14.33 -2.55
N ASP A 275 23.40 14.53 -1.71
CA ASP A 275 23.42 14.02 -0.35
C ASP A 275 23.29 15.19 0.62
N GLU A 276 22.26 15.13 1.47
CA GLU A 276 22.04 16.05 2.58
C GLU A 276 22.12 15.29 3.91
N THR A 277 22.60 15.96 4.95
CA THR A 277 22.63 15.43 6.32
C THR A 277 22.02 16.45 7.25
N THR A 278 20.91 16.06 7.90
CA THR A 278 20.18 16.91 8.85
C THR A 278 20.43 16.42 10.26
N GLN A 279 20.93 17.30 11.13
CA GLN A 279 21.04 17.03 12.57
C GLN A 279 19.67 17.08 13.21
N ILE A 280 19.28 16.03 13.91
CA ILE A 280 17.99 15.90 14.57
C ILE A 280 18.18 16.08 16.08
N ASN A 281 17.46 17.02 16.69
CA ASN A 281 17.48 17.20 18.13
C ASN A 281 16.45 16.31 18.82
N ASN A 282 16.70 16.02 20.09
CA ASN A 282 15.74 15.28 20.90
C ASN A 282 14.43 16.07 21.03
N GLY A 283 13.29 15.41 20.81
CA GLY A 283 11.97 16.01 20.96
C GLY A 283 11.31 16.49 19.66
N GLU A 284 12.04 16.52 18.54
CA GLU A 284 11.48 16.99 17.25
C GLU A 284 10.32 16.10 16.77
N LEU A 285 9.29 16.73 16.21
CA LEU A 285 8.11 16.07 15.63
C LEU A 285 7.98 16.30 14.12
N GLU A 286 8.76 17.22 13.57
CA GLU A 286 8.75 17.60 12.18
C GLU A 286 10.19 17.95 11.78
N ILE A 287 10.63 17.40 10.65
CA ILE A 287 11.99 17.51 10.14
C ILE A 287 11.90 17.99 8.69
N ASP A 288 12.57 19.09 8.39
CA ASP A 288 12.73 19.59 7.02
C ASP A 288 14.14 19.33 6.53
N VAL A 289 14.24 18.60 5.43
CA VAL A 289 15.48 18.42 4.66
C VAL A 289 15.44 19.42 3.52
N THR A 290 16.16 20.53 3.66
CA THR A 290 16.21 21.59 2.65
C THR A 290 17.40 21.36 1.73
N LEU A 291 17.16 21.36 0.42
CA LEU A 291 18.23 21.32 -0.59
C LEU A 291 18.96 22.67 -0.63
N LYS A 292 20.29 22.64 -0.71
CA LYS A 292 21.10 23.87 -0.86
C LYS A 292 20.77 24.64 -2.14
N GLU A 293 20.49 23.91 -3.21
CA GLU A 293 20.05 24.46 -4.49
C GLU A 293 18.70 23.86 -4.88
N LYS A 294 17.82 24.71 -5.40
CA LYS A 294 16.49 24.31 -5.85
C LYS A 294 16.57 23.63 -7.20
N PHE A 295 15.82 22.56 -7.37
CA PHE A 295 15.69 21.89 -8.67
C PHE A 295 14.44 22.37 -9.37
N LEU A 296 14.60 22.81 -10.62
CA LEU A 296 13.50 23.31 -11.43
C LEU A 296 13.14 22.28 -12.50
N SER A 297 11.84 22.03 -12.69
CA SER A 297 11.37 21.33 -13.88
C SER A 297 11.07 22.33 -14.98
N ASP A 298 11.34 21.98 -16.23
CA ASP A 298 10.88 22.75 -17.37
C ASP A 298 9.34 22.70 -17.44
N ASN A 299 8.74 23.84 -17.79
CA ASN A 299 7.35 24.20 -17.43
C ASN A 299 6.23 23.27 -17.93
N ASN A 300 6.51 22.18 -18.65
CA ASN A 300 5.49 21.22 -19.11
C ASN A 300 5.63 19.81 -18.53
N ASP A 301 6.83 19.38 -18.15
CA ASP A 301 7.11 17.98 -17.79
C ASP A 301 7.38 17.78 -16.30
N SER A 302 6.99 16.62 -15.76
CA SER A 302 7.36 16.23 -14.40
C SER A 302 8.75 15.61 -14.37
N ILE A 303 9.53 15.94 -13.34
CA ILE A 303 10.82 15.33 -13.05
C ILE A 303 10.62 14.21 -12.02
N LYS A 304 11.34 13.11 -12.18
CA LYS A 304 11.35 11.97 -11.25
C LYS A 304 12.44 12.14 -10.19
N VAL A 305 12.12 11.79 -8.95
CA VAL A 305 13.09 11.75 -7.86
C VAL A 305 12.93 10.49 -7.02
N ASP A 306 14.03 9.77 -6.85
CA ASP A 306 14.18 8.70 -5.87
C ASP A 306 14.90 9.24 -4.64
N ILE A 307 14.33 9.03 -3.46
CA ILE A 307 14.83 9.56 -2.20
C ILE A 307 15.12 8.41 -1.26
N HIS A 308 16.34 8.32 -0.77
CA HIS A 308 16.76 7.31 0.21
C HIS A 308 17.07 7.99 1.54
N LEU A 309 16.44 7.48 2.60
CA LEU A 309 16.54 7.99 3.96
C LEU A 309 17.18 6.94 4.86
N PHE A 310 18.16 7.36 5.65
CA PHE A 310 18.82 6.55 6.66
C PHE A 310 19.02 7.40 7.92
N PHE A 311 18.57 6.89 9.06
CA PHE A 311 18.71 7.60 10.34
C PHE A 311 19.71 6.89 11.24
N ASP A 312 20.77 7.61 11.61
CA ASP A 312 21.78 7.18 12.56
C ASP A 312 21.56 7.83 13.92
N CYS A 313 21.24 7.03 14.93
CA CYS A 313 21.01 7.52 16.28
C CYS A 313 22.27 7.39 17.12
N LYS A 314 22.70 8.49 17.75
CA LYS A 314 23.90 8.52 18.61
C LYS A 314 23.62 7.99 20.02
N GLU A 315 22.36 7.85 20.40
CA GLU A 315 21.93 7.37 21.71
C GLU A 315 21.39 5.94 21.59
N ASN A 316 21.75 5.04 22.52
CA ASN A 316 21.32 3.63 22.52
C ASN A 316 19.80 3.42 22.75
N GLN A 317 18.98 4.46 22.62
CA GLN A 317 17.54 4.43 22.83
C GLN A 317 16.81 4.99 21.60
N ASN A 318 16.05 4.10 20.93
CA ASN A 318 15.12 4.39 19.83
C ASN A 318 15.81 4.83 18.50
N ASN A 319 16.46 3.88 17.83
CA ASN A 319 17.19 4.11 16.56
C ASN A 319 16.27 4.29 15.33
N LYS A 320 15.08 4.87 15.50
CA LYS A 320 14.03 4.95 14.48
C LYS A 320 13.25 6.25 14.59
N LEU A 321 13.04 6.91 13.45
CA LEU A 321 12.08 8.01 13.27
C LEU A 321 10.74 7.40 12.82
N PHE A 322 9.70 7.54 13.63
CA PHE A 322 8.42 6.89 13.36
C PHE A 322 7.51 7.85 12.63
N LEU A 323 7.16 7.50 11.39
CA LEU A 323 6.43 8.36 10.49
C LEU A 323 4.97 8.50 10.90
N LEU A 324 4.45 9.73 10.89
CA LEU A 324 3.02 10.02 11.03
C LEU A 324 2.28 9.82 9.70
N GLN A 325 2.97 10.12 8.60
CA GLN A 325 2.48 10.08 7.23
C GLN A 325 3.67 9.85 6.27
N PRO A 326 3.44 9.55 4.98
CA PRO A 326 4.53 9.49 4.02
C PRO A 326 5.34 10.81 3.98
N PRO A 327 6.66 10.76 3.77
CA PRO A 327 7.45 11.96 3.51
C PRO A 327 6.91 12.73 2.29
N GLU A 328 6.82 14.06 2.44
CA GLU A 328 6.23 14.96 1.44
C GLU A 328 7.30 15.85 0.81
N LEU A 329 7.23 16.04 -0.51
CA LEU A 329 8.14 16.97 -1.19
C LEU A 329 7.82 18.41 -0.77
N ILE A 330 8.86 19.18 -0.46
CA ILE A 330 8.75 20.63 -0.31
C ILE A 330 8.87 21.22 -1.73
N LYS A 331 7.75 21.71 -2.27
CA LYS A 331 7.64 22.26 -3.64
C LYS A 331 7.76 23.78 -3.64
#